data_AF-A0A357I0H4-F1
#
_entry.id   AF-A0A357I0H4-F1
#
_cell.length_a   1.000
_cell.length_b   1.000
_cell.length_c   1.000
_cell.angle_alpha   90.00
_cell.angle_beta   90.00
_cell.angle_gamma   90.00
#
_symmetry.space_group_name_H-M   'P 1'
#
loop_
_entity.id
_entity.type
_entity.pdbx_description
1 polymer ?
#
loop_
_entity_poly.entity_id
_entity_poly.type
_entity_poly.pdbx_seq_one_letter_code
_entity_poly.pdbx_strand_id
1 'polypeptide(L)'
;RVPWYYVEPEAHNRLKNVLRDEANAAYAQALAYRMTDDPRFAHTAIRLINSWSTQLQSMSTEEDSTLAFSNLFPAFLFAADLLRGDALWADAEQTAFRKFVREQAIPMNCMHKENNWGNWGMLLVAASAAYLGDEELLQQCASRWKFFIDTQIAEDGHLPHEVDRNEGRHGIWYSHFALLPQTLTGEILRVNGIDVFDYTSPEGRCLRDACECLIPWIERPETFHYWKQDPADLVRVDYYSYFEILHAQWPDFPADKLLGQARPMSAEHSAPFLTFTHGVDL
;
A
#
# COMPACT_ATOMS: atom_id res chain seq x y z
N ARG A 1 9.77 -15.11 11.55
CA ARG A 1 9.53 -15.64 10.19
C ARG A 1 8.03 -15.72 9.97
N VAL A 2 7.51 -15.15 8.89
CA VAL A 2 6.15 -15.40 8.38
C VAL A 2 6.26 -16.49 7.31
N PRO A 3 5.62 -17.67 7.48
CA PRO A 3 5.82 -18.75 6.53
C PRO A 3 5.11 -18.51 5.20
N TRP A 4 5.46 -19.27 4.16
CA TRP A 4 4.77 -19.23 2.87
C TRP A 4 3.26 -19.45 3.01
N TYR A 5 2.45 -18.53 2.50
CA TYR A 5 0.99 -18.64 2.54
C TYR A 5 0.48 -19.94 1.92
N TYR A 6 1.06 -20.36 0.79
CA TYR A 6 0.66 -21.57 0.08
C TYR A 6 1.15 -22.87 0.71
N VAL A 7 1.90 -22.81 1.83
CA VAL A 7 2.37 -23.98 2.59
C VAL A 7 1.71 -24.04 3.96
N GLU A 8 1.70 -22.92 4.70
CA GLU A 8 1.17 -22.85 6.08
C GLU A 8 0.22 -21.65 6.26
N PRO A 9 -0.95 -21.62 5.60
CA PRO A 9 -1.81 -20.42 5.51
C PRO A 9 -2.29 -19.92 6.88
N GLU A 10 -2.60 -20.82 7.82
CA GLU A 10 -3.01 -20.42 9.17
C GLU A 10 -1.88 -19.77 9.95
N ALA A 11 -0.67 -20.36 9.91
CA ALA A 11 0.49 -19.81 10.60
C ALA A 11 0.92 -18.48 9.97
N HIS A 12 0.91 -18.40 8.64
CA HIS A 12 1.12 -17.18 7.88
C HIS A 12 0.17 -16.07 8.35
N ASN A 13 -1.14 -16.34 8.37
CA ASN A 13 -2.14 -15.37 8.78
C ASN A 13 -1.98 -14.96 10.25
N ARG A 14 -1.81 -15.91 11.17
CA ARG A 14 -1.61 -15.60 12.60
C ARG A 14 -0.41 -14.67 12.82
N LEU A 15 0.70 -14.93 12.15
CA LEU A 15 1.94 -14.18 12.37
C LEU A 15 1.92 -12.80 11.71
N LYS A 16 1.42 -12.68 10.46
CA LYS A 16 1.34 -11.38 9.80
C LYS A 16 0.27 -10.46 10.41
N ASN A 17 -0.85 -11.03 10.87
CA ASN A 17 -2.00 -10.22 11.29
C ASN A 17 -1.70 -9.42 12.57
N VAL A 18 -0.75 -9.85 13.40
CA VAL A 18 -0.29 -9.03 14.54
C VAL A 18 0.24 -7.68 14.06
N LEU A 19 1.16 -7.69 13.09
CA LEU A 19 1.69 -6.46 12.50
C LEU A 19 0.59 -5.64 11.83
N ARG A 20 -0.29 -6.29 11.06
CA ARG A 20 -1.41 -5.61 10.38
C ARG A 20 -2.29 -4.87 11.38
N ASP A 21 -2.75 -5.57 12.40
CA ASP A 21 -3.75 -5.06 13.33
C ASP A 21 -3.16 -3.92 14.17
N GLU A 22 -1.90 -4.05 14.63
CA GLU A 22 -1.23 -2.99 15.38
C GLU A 22 -0.88 -1.77 14.53
N ALA A 23 -0.39 -1.97 13.30
CA ALA A 23 -0.04 -0.85 12.41
C ALA A 23 -1.28 -0.07 11.99
N ASN A 24 -2.35 -0.77 11.60
CA ASN A 24 -3.62 -0.13 11.25
C ASN A 24 -4.29 0.52 12.47
N ALA A 25 -4.20 -0.08 13.65
CA ALA A 25 -4.68 0.54 14.89
C ALA A 25 -3.90 1.82 15.22
N ALA A 26 -2.56 1.81 15.13
CA ALA A 26 -1.76 3.00 15.35
C ALA A 26 -2.16 4.13 14.39
N TYR A 27 -2.37 3.82 13.11
CA TYR A 27 -2.80 4.81 12.13
C TYR A 27 -4.20 5.35 12.41
N ALA A 28 -5.16 4.48 12.72
CA ALA A 28 -6.52 4.88 13.10
C ALA A 28 -6.53 5.82 14.31
N GLN A 29 -5.73 5.50 15.32
CA GLN A 29 -5.62 6.28 16.55
C GLN A 29 -4.93 7.63 16.30
N ALA A 30 -3.89 7.66 15.47
CA ALA A 30 -3.26 8.92 15.07
C ALA A 30 -4.23 9.83 14.30
N LEU A 31 -5.02 9.28 13.35
CA LEU A 31 -6.07 10.03 12.66
C LEU A 31 -7.13 10.55 13.63
N ALA A 32 -7.65 9.70 14.53
CA ALA A 32 -8.63 10.10 15.53
C ALA A 32 -8.12 11.22 16.43
N TYR A 33 -6.85 11.17 16.84
CA TYR A 33 -6.21 12.26 17.57
C TYR A 33 -6.23 13.57 16.77
N ARG A 34 -5.79 13.55 15.51
CA ARG A 34 -5.76 14.75 14.65
C ARG A 34 -7.13 15.37 14.39
N MET A 35 -8.21 14.59 14.53
CA MET A 35 -9.58 15.09 14.39
C MET A 35 -10.20 15.64 15.68
N THR A 36 -9.78 15.12 16.83
CA THR A 36 -10.49 15.33 18.11
C THR A 36 -9.67 16.05 19.17
N ASP A 37 -8.35 16.15 18.96
CA ASP A 37 -7.37 16.59 19.95
C ASP A 37 -7.40 15.80 21.27
N ASP A 38 -8.02 14.61 21.29
CA ASP A 38 -8.08 13.76 22.50
C ASP A 38 -6.76 12.98 22.67
N PRO A 39 -5.96 13.28 23.71
CA PRO A 39 -4.63 12.72 23.89
C PRO A 39 -4.65 11.20 24.12
N ARG A 40 -5.78 10.60 24.48
CA ARG A 40 -5.90 9.14 24.66
C ARG A 40 -5.61 8.38 23.36
N PHE A 41 -6.01 8.95 22.23
CA PHE A 41 -5.73 8.37 20.91
C PHE A 41 -4.25 8.48 20.57
N ALA A 42 -3.62 9.65 20.78
CA ALA A 42 -2.18 9.84 20.59
C ALA A 42 -1.37 8.85 21.45
N HIS A 43 -1.67 8.75 22.75
CA HIS A 43 -0.98 7.81 23.64
C HIS A 43 -1.09 6.35 23.19
N THR A 44 -2.24 5.96 22.64
CA THR A 44 -2.43 4.60 22.12
C THR A 44 -1.58 4.37 20.87
N ALA A 45 -1.58 5.31 19.93
CA ALA A 45 -0.74 5.24 18.73
C ALA A 45 0.76 5.21 19.07
N ILE A 46 1.22 6.12 19.93
CA ILE A 46 2.62 6.20 20.40
C ILE A 46 3.06 4.88 21.04
N ARG A 47 2.22 4.30 21.91
CA ARG A 47 2.54 3.03 22.57
C ARG A 47 2.75 1.89 21.56
N LEU A 48 1.92 1.81 20.53
CA LEU A 48 2.04 0.79 19.47
C LEU A 48 3.28 1.04 18.60
N ILE A 49 3.57 2.28 18.24
CA ILE A 49 4.78 2.62 17.46
C ILE A 49 6.05 2.30 18.26
N ASN A 50 6.09 2.67 19.54
CA ASN A 50 7.26 2.49 20.39
C ASN A 50 7.51 1.02 20.76
N SER A 51 6.49 0.18 20.86
CA SER A 51 6.68 -1.25 21.15
C SER A 51 7.51 -1.92 20.04
N TRP A 52 7.30 -1.58 18.78
CA TRP A 52 8.05 -2.13 17.65
C TRP A 52 9.50 -1.64 17.58
N SER A 53 9.77 -0.38 17.93
CA SER A 53 11.14 0.13 17.92
C SER A 53 12.01 -0.29 19.11
N THR A 54 11.40 -0.69 20.23
CA THR A 54 12.12 -0.96 21.48
C THR A 54 12.05 -2.39 21.98
N GLN A 55 11.02 -3.17 21.60
CA GLN A 55 10.80 -4.52 22.13
C GLN A 55 11.03 -5.62 21.09
N LEU A 56 11.32 -5.27 19.84
CA LEU A 56 11.54 -6.26 18.79
C LEU A 56 12.81 -7.07 19.07
N GLN A 57 12.65 -8.40 19.18
CA GLN A 57 13.77 -9.30 19.49
C GLN A 57 14.53 -9.76 18.25
N SER A 58 13.81 -10.01 17.16
CA SER A 58 14.41 -10.44 15.90
C SER A 58 13.51 -10.13 14.72
N MET A 59 14.13 -10.03 13.54
CA MET A 59 13.48 -9.97 12.24
C MET A 59 14.01 -11.11 11.39
N SER A 60 13.20 -11.60 10.47
CA SER A 60 13.56 -12.67 9.55
C SER A 60 13.23 -12.22 8.14
N THR A 61 14.13 -12.43 7.20
CA THR A 61 13.90 -12.17 5.77
C THR A 61 13.50 -13.42 5.01
N GLU A 62 13.24 -14.53 5.72
CA GLU A 62 12.86 -15.80 5.12
C GLU A 62 11.39 -15.79 4.69
N GLU A 63 11.10 -16.53 3.63
CA GLU A 63 9.74 -16.77 3.13
C GLU A 63 8.95 -15.47 2.90
N ASP A 64 7.70 -15.40 3.34
CA ASP A 64 6.82 -14.25 3.12
C ASP A 64 7.13 -13.06 4.04
N SER A 65 8.17 -13.14 4.88
CA SER A 65 8.44 -12.12 5.92
C SER A 65 8.70 -10.73 5.34
N THR A 66 9.44 -10.62 4.22
CA THR A 66 9.72 -9.32 3.59
C THR A 66 8.50 -8.72 2.92
N LEU A 67 7.67 -9.53 2.26
CA LEU A 67 6.40 -9.08 1.69
C LEU A 67 5.43 -8.62 2.77
N ALA A 68 5.21 -9.47 3.79
CA ALA A 68 4.30 -9.18 4.90
C ALA A 68 4.71 -7.91 5.67
N PHE A 69 6.01 -7.69 5.84
CA PHE A 69 6.48 -6.44 6.43
C PHE A 69 6.24 -5.26 5.50
N SER A 70 6.56 -5.40 4.21
CA SER A 70 6.45 -4.31 3.22
C SER A 70 5.01 -3.84 2.98
N ASN A 71 4.02 -4.73 3.07
CA ASN A 71 2.63 -4.38 2.82
C ASN A 71 1.81 -4.00 4.08
N LEU A 72 2.37 -4.15 5.28
CA LEU A 72 1.69 -3.83 6.54
C LEU A 72 2.37 -2.70 7.33
N PHE A 73 3.70 -2.68 7.40
CA PHE A 73 4.44 -1.68 8.19
C PHE A 73 4.20 -0.22 7.78
N PRO A 74 3.94 0.14 6.50
CA PRO A 74 3.72 1.54 6.13
C PRO A 74 2.63 2.29 6.92
N ALA A 75 1.61 1.60 7.43
CA ALA A 75 0.61 2.21 8.30
C ALA A 75 1.22 2.82 9.59
N PHE A 76 2.26 2.20 10.16
CA PHE A 76 3.01 2.78 11.28
C PHE A 76 3.73 4.06 10.89
N LEU A 77 4.27 4.14 9.68
CA LEU A 77 4.96 5.34 9.19
C LEU A 77 3.98 6.49 9.01
N PHE A 78 2.78 6.22 8.50
CA PHE A 78 1.71 7.23 8.43
C PHE A 78 1.26 7.70 9.81
N ALA A 79 1.10 6.77 10.77
CA ALA A 79 0.78 7.11 12.15
C ALA A 79 1.87 7.99 12.79
N ALA A 80 3.13 7.61 12.62
CA ALA A 80 4.28 8.34 13.12
C ALA A 80 4.41 9.73 12.48
N ASP A 81 4.11 9.86 11.20
CA ASP A 81 4.15 11.15 10.51
C ASP A 81 3.09 12.12 11.06
N LEU A 82 1.86 11.64 11.30
CA LEU A 82 0.78 12.43 11.91
C LEU A 82 1.10 12.91 13.33
N LEU A 83 1.97 12.21 14.05
CA LEU A 83 2.38 12.51 15.42
C LEU A 83 3.76 13.20 15.49
N ARG A 84 4.40 13.46 14.35
CA ARG A 84 5.76 14.00 14.28
C ARG A 84 5.84 15.35 15.00
N GLY A 85 6.77 15.47 15.94
CA GLY A 85 6.98 16.72 16.69
C GLY A 85 5.89 17.05 17.71
N ASP A 86 4.94 16.15 17.95
CA ASP A 86 3.93 16.32 18.99
C ASP A 86 4.56 16.18 20.39
N ALA A 87 4.20 17.07 21.31
CA ALA A 87 4.75 17.10 22.67
C ALA A 87 4.42 15.85 23.51
N LEU A 88 3.41 15.07 23.12
CA LEU A 88 3.05 13.81 23.76
C LEU A 88 4.01 12.67 23.41
N TRP A 89 4.78 12.79 22.32
CA TRP A 89 5.74 11.78 21.89
C TRP A 89 7.17 12.25 22.18
N ALA A 90 7.84 11.59 23.14
CA ALA A 90 9.14 12.06 23.59
C ALA A 90 10.19 12.03 22.46
N ASP A 91 11.02 13.08 22.38
CA ASP A 91 12.08 13.20 21.36
C ASP A 91 13.01 11.98 21.29
N ALA A 92 13.30 11.37 22.45
CA ALA A 92 14.12 10.16 22.53
C ALA A 92 13.44 8.95 21.87
N GLU A 93 12.11 8.82 22.02
CA GLU A 93 11.33 7.75 21.40
C GLU A 93 11.19 7.98 19.89
N GLN A 94 10.94 9.22 19.47
CA GLN A 94 10.97 9.61 18.06
C GLN A 94 12.33 9.30 17.41
N THR A 95 13.43 9.60 18.12
CA THR A 95 14.79 9.28 17.67
C THR A 95 15.01 7.78 17.55
N ALA A 96 14.54 7.00 18.53
CA ALA A 96 14.63 5.54 18.50
C ALA A 96 13.82 4.95 17.33
N PHE A 97 12.61 5.46 17.08
CA PHE A 97 11.80 5.01 15.95
C PHE A 97 12.43 5.38 14.60
N ARG A 98 12.95 6.60 14.40
CA ARG A 98 13.70 6.95 13.19
C ARG A 98 14.91 6.06 12.97
N LYS A 99 15.62 5.69 14.04
CA LYS A 99 16.75 4.74 13.97
C LYS A 99 16.26 3.35 13.54
N PHE A 100 15.18 2.85 14.15
CA PHE A 100 14.55 1.59 13.78
C PHE A 100 14.14 1.56 12.31
N VAL A 101 13.49 2.62 11.81
CA VAL A 101 13.07 2.71 10.41
C VAL A 101 14.28 2.58 9.48
N ARG A 102 15.36 3.31 9.77
CA ARG A 102 16.59 3.28 8.95
C ARG A 102 17.31 1.93 8.99
N GLU A 103 17.50 1.38 10.18
CA GLU A 103 18.41 0.25 10.39
C GLU A 103 17.73 -1.12 10.35
N GLN A 104 16.41 -1.18 10.51
CA GLN A 104 15.65 -2.43 10.63
C GLN A 104 14.49 -2.50 9.63
N ALA A 105 13.66 -1.45 9.53
CA ALA A 105 12.50 -1.47 8.64
C ALA A 105 12.89 -1.42 7.16
N ILE A 106 13.72 -0.47 6.73
CA ILE A 106 14.15 -0.36 5.33
C ILE A 106 14.81 -1.67 4.84
N PRO A 107 15.73 -2.32 5.57
CA PRO A 107 16.32 -3.60 5.15
C PRO A 107 15.33 -4.75 4.90
N MET A 108 14.10 -4.69 5.44
CA MET A 108 13.07 -5.70 5.19
C MET A 108 12.35 -5.54 3.85
N ASN A 109 12.67 -4.51 3.07
CA ASN A 109 12.03 -4.28 1.78
C ASN A 109 12.33 -5.41 0.78
N CYS A 110 11.40 -5.60 -0.14
CA CYS A 110 11.55 -6.50 -1.29
C CYS A 110 11.52 -5.74 -2.64
N MET A 111 11.89 -4.46 -2.65
CA MET A 111 11.81 -3.55 -3.81
C MET A 111 12.60 -4.04 -5.02
N HIS A 112 13.66 -4.82 -4.80
CA HIS A 112 14.49 -5.44 -5.83
C HIS A 112 13.75 -6.46 -6.71
N LYS A 113 12.61 -7.00 -6.27
CA LYS A 113 11.81 -7.96 -7.04
C LYS A 113 11.06 -7.27 -8.18
N GLU A 114 10.77 -8.01 -9.24
CA GLU A 114 10.15 -7.47 -10.47
C GLU A 114 8.62 -7.62 -10.53
N ASN A 115 8.02 -8.40 -9.62
CA ASN A 115 6.57 -8.60 -9.53
C ASN A 115 5.93 -7.72 -8.44
N ASN A 116 4.67 -7.97 -8.08
CA ASN A 116 3.96 -7.24 -7.02
C ASN A 116 4.72 -7.13 -5.67
N TRP A 117 5.63 -8.05 -5.33
CA TRP A 117 6.47 -7.89 -4.14
C TRP A 117 7.36 -6.65 -4.26
N GLY A 118 7.92 -6.41 -5.44
CA GLY A 118 8.69 -5.20 -5.74
C GLY A 118 7.89 -3.93 -5.48
N ASN A 119 6.62 -3.92 -5.88
CA ASN A 119 5.72 -2.78 -5.67
C ASN A 119 5.50 -2.51 -4.18
N TRP A 120 5.25 -3.55 -3.38
CA TRP A 120 5.11 -3.41 -1.92
C TRP A 120 6.40 -3.00 -1.24
N GLY A 121 7.54 -3.58 -1.65
CA GLY A 121 8.85 -3.17 -1.16
C GLY A 121 9.14 -1.70 -1.47
N MET A 122 8.75 -1.22 -2.66
CA MET A 122 8.86 0.19 -3.04
C MET A 122 8.00 1.09 -2.14
N LEU A 123 6.77 0.69 -1.82
CA LEU A 123 5.92 1.44 -0.89
C LEU A 123 6.58 1.58 0.49
N LEU A 124 7.13 0.49 1.04
CA LEU A 124 7.85 0.53 2.31
C LEU A 124 9.01 1.52 2.28
N VAL A 125 9.81 1.49 1.21
CA VAL A 125 10.97 2.37 1.05
C VAL A 125 10.53 3.82 0.89
N ALA A 126 9.53 4.10 0.06
CA ALA A 126 9.01 5.45 -0.17
C ALA A 126 8.41 6.06 1.10
N ALA A 127 7.56 5.32 1.81
CA ALA A 127 6.99 5.77 3.08
C ALA A 127 8.09 6.02 4.13
N SER A 128 9.12 5.17 4.16
CA SER A 128 10.25 5.31 5.09
C SER A 128 11.08 6.55 4.74
N ALA A 129 11.35 6.77 3.46
CA ALA A 129 12.09 7.91 2.95
C ALA A 129 11.38 9.23 3.27
N ALA A 130 10.06 9.31 3.00
CA ALA A 130 9.24 10.47 3.36
C ALA A 130 9.24 10.72 4.89
N TYR A 131 9.10 9.66 5.70
CA TYR A 131 9.16 9.80 7.15
C TYR A 131 10.54 10.30 7.62
N LEU A 132 11.62 9.80 7.03
CA LEU A 132 12.98 10.17 7.41
C LEU A 132 13.45 11.51 6.83
N GLY A 133 12.78 12.05 5.82
CA GLY A 133 13.23 13.21 5.04
C GLY A 133 14.40 12.88 4.10
N ASP A 134 14.39 11.68 3.51
CA ASP A 134 15.46 11.18 2.64
C ASP A 134 15.10 11.38 1.16
N GLU A 135 15.49 12.54 0.62
CA GLU A 135 15.17 12.95 -0.75
C GLU A 135 15.84 12.04 -1.81
N GLU A 136 17.06 11.55 -1.54
CA GLU A 136 17.77 10.67 -2.47
C GLU A 136 17.02 9.34 -2.61
N LEU A 137 16.56 8.78 -1.49
CA LEU A 137 15.80 7.53 -1.50
C LEU A 137 14.42 7.70 -2.15
N LEU A 138 13.78 8.87 -2.02
CA LEU A 138 12.56 9.18 -2.77
C LEU A 138 12.80 9.21 -4.29
N GLN A 139 13.91 9.77 -4.76
CA GLN A 139 14.27 9.75 -6.19
C GLN A 139 14.55 8.32 -6.70
N GLN A 140 15.15 7.47 -5.88
CA GLN A 140 15.32 6.05 -6.20
C GLN A 140 13.95 5.35 -6.32
N CYS A 141 13.01 5.63 -5.41
CA CYS A 141 11.64 5.13 -5.51
C CYS A 141 10.94 5.63 -6.77
N ALA A 142 11.08 6.89 -7.15
CA ALA A 142 10.50 7.43 -8.38
C ALA A 142 11.05 6.72 -9.64
N SER A 143 12.36 6.43 -9.66
CA SER A 143 12.97 5.66 -10.74
C SER A 143 12.44 4.23 -10.79
N ARG A 144 12.29 3.58 -9.62
CA ARG A 144 11.74 2.23 -9.53
C ARG A 144 10.26 2.17 -9.91
N TRP A 145 9.49 3.20 -9.56
CA TRP A 145 8.09 3.34 -9.92
C TRP A 145 7.93 3.39 -11.45
N LYS A 146 8.73 4.23 -12.13
CA LYS A 146 8.74 4.32 -13.61
C LYS A 146 9.13 3.00 -14.27
N PHE A 147 10.09 2.27 -13.70
CA PHE A 147 10.45 0.93 -14.15
C PHE A 147 9.27 -0.05 -14.05
N PHE A 148 8.46 -0.01 -12.99
CA PHE A 148 7.29 -0.88 -12.87
C PHE A 148 6.18 -0.51 -13.85
N ILE A 149 5.94 0.78 -14.11
CA ILE A 149 5.02 1.21 -15.17
C ILE A 149 5.43 0.64 -16.52
N ASP A 150 6.72 0.72 -16.85
CA ASP A 150 7.22 0.20 -18.12
C ASP A 150 7.13 -1.34 -18.18
N THR A 151 7.54 -2.04 -17.14
CA THR A 151 7.74 -3.51 -17.23
C THR A 151 6.53 -4.35 -16.85
N GLN A 152 5.58 -3.82 -16.07
CA GLN A 152 4.45 -4.61 -15.55
C GLN A 152 3.13 -4.38 -16.31
N ILE A 153 3.04 -3.35 -17.14
CA ILE A 153 1.81 -2.94 -17.84
C ILE A 153 1.92 -3.29 -19.32
N ALA A 154 0.95 -4.01 -19.87
CA ALA A 154 0.86 -4.26 -21.31
C ALA A 154 0.28 -3.06 -22.08
N GLU A 155 0.33 -3.11 -23.42
CA GLU A 155 -0.16 -2.03 -24.29
C GLU A 155 -1.65 -1.70 -24.09
N ASP A 156 -2.46 -2.68 -23.72
CA ASP A 156 -3.89 -2.56 -23.40
C ASP A 156 -4.15 -2.36 -21.89
N GLY A 157 -3.12 -2.00 -21.12
CA GLY A 157 -3.21 -1.64 -19.70
C GLY A 157 -3.24 -2.82 -18.72
N HIS A 158 -3.53 -4.05 -19.16
CA HIS A 158 -3.57 -5.18 -18.23
C HIS A 158 -2.17 -5.52 -17.68
N LEU A 159 -2.13 -6.19 -16.52
CA LEU A 159 -0.89 -6.63 -15.89
C LEU A 159 -0.63 -8.10 -16.24
N PRO A 160 0.27 -8.44 -17.19
CA PRO A 160 0.36 -9.80 -17.74
C PRO A 160 0.72 -10.86 -16.71
N HIS A 161 1.55 -10.51 -15.72
CA HIS A 161 1.94 -11.42 -14.64
C HIS A 161 0.84 -11.65 -13.59
N GLU A 162 -0.17 -10.77 -13.56
CA GLU A 162 -1.20 -10.79 -12.52
C GLU A 162 -2.53 -11.33 -13.01
N VAL A 163 -2.91 -11.10 -14.28
CA VAL A 163 -4.21 -11.57 -14.80
C VAL A 163 -4.36 -13.10 -14.84
N ASP A 164 -3.27 -13.86 -14.92
CA ASP A 164 -3.30 -15.34 -14.99
C ASP A 164 -3.13 -16.02 -13.62
N ARG A 165 -3.15 -15.26 -12.52
CA ARG A 165 -2.90 -15.80 -11.18
C ARG A 165 -3.99 -16.80 -10.79
N ASN A 166 -3.56 -18.04 -10.50
CA ASN A 166 -4.42 -19.19 -10.24
C ASN A 166 -5.42 -19.44 -11.39
N GLU A 167 -4.91 -19.55 -12.62
CA GLU A 167 -5.72 -19.78 -13.83
C GLU A 167 -6.74 -18.65 -14.06
N GLY A 168 -6.40 -17.43 -13.63
CA GLY A 168 -7.26 -16.26 -13.68
C GLY A 168 -8.17 -16.04 -12.46
N ARG A 169 -8.36 -17.03 -11.58
CA ARG A 169 -9.28 -16.90 -10.43
C ARG A 169 -8.98 -15.70 -9.53
N HIS A 170 -7.70 -15.38 -9.35
CA HIS A 170 -7.25 -14.24 -8.54
C HIS A 170 -6.74 -13.08 -9.39
N GLY A 171 -7.01 -13.09 -10.71
CA GLY A 171 -6.35 -12.18 -11.65
C GLY A 171 -6.68 -10.70 -11.41
N ILE A 172 -7.96 -10.39 -11.21
CA ILE A 172 -8.44 -9.05 -10.85
C ILE A 172 -7.82 -8.61 -9.52
N TRP A 173 -7.88 -9.45 -8.49
CA TRP A 173 -7.32 -9.13 -7.18
C TRP A 173 -5.82 -8.87 -7.22
N TYR A 174 -5.02 -9.71 -7.89
CA TYR A 174 -3.57 -9.50 -7.98
C TYR A 174 -3.21 -8.27 -8.81
N SER A 175 -4.03 -7.91 -9.79
CA SER A 175 -3.86 -6.66 -10.53
C SER A 175 -4.04 -5.45 -9.61
N HIS A 176 -5.11 -5.42 -8.81
CA HIS A 176 -5.26 -4.39 -7.78
C HIS A 176 -4.17 -4.44 -6.70
N PHE A 177 -3.75 -5.64 -6.29
CA PHE A 177 -2.70 -5.84 -5.28
C PHE A 177 -1.34 -5.29 -5.75
N ALA A 178 -1.09 -5.28 -7.06
CA ALA A 178 0.09 -4.66 -7.66
C ALA A 178 -0.06 -3.13 -7.80
N LEU A 179 -1.24 -2.63 -8.19
CA LEU A 179 -1.49 -1.21 -8.46
C LEU A 179 -1.71 -0.35 -7.20
N LEU A 180 -2.24 -0.93 -6.12
CA LEU A 180 -2.39 -0.24 -4.83
C LEU A 180 -1.06 0.36 -4.32
N PRO A 181 0.02 -0.41 -4.12
CA PRO A 181 1.29 0.15 -3.66
C PRO A 181 1.95 1.09 -4.68
N GLN A 182 1.72 0.91 -5.98
CA GLN A 182 2.17 1.90 -6.98
C GLN A 182 1.45 3.23 -6.82
N THR A 183 0.12 3.21 -6.63
CA THR A 183 -0.68 4.42 -6.42
C THR A 183 -0.30 5.12 -5.11
N LEU A 184 -0.18 4.37 -4.01
CA LEU A 184 0.25 4.92 -2.73
C LEU A 184 1.66 5.53 -2.80
N THR A 185 2.58 4.87 -3.51
CA THR A 185 3.93 5.41 -3.72
C THR A 185 3.88 6.69 -4.57
N GLY A 186 3.08 6.71 -5.64
CA GLY A 186 2.89 7.91 -6.46
C GLY A 186 2.38 9.09 -5.65
N GLU A 187 1.42 8.85 -4.76
CA GLU A 187 0.90 9.89 -3.84
C GLU A 187 1.97 10.37 -2.85
N ILE A 188 2.73 9.46 -2.23
CA ILE A 188 3.85 9.81 -1.34
C ILE A 188 4.88 10.67 -2.07
N LEU A 189 5.25 10.29 -3.30
CA LEU A 189 6.19 11.05 -4.11
C LEU A 189 5.63 12.45 -4.45
N ARG A 190 4.37 12.54 -4.87
CA ARG A 190 3.69 13.78 -5.24
C ARG A 190 3.66 14.78 -4.08
N VAL A 191 3.26 14.35 -2.88
CA VAL A 191 3.23 15.23 -1.69
C VAL A 191 4.63 15.64 -1.21
N ASN A 192 5.67 14.93 -1.65
CA ASN A 192 7.08 15.28 -1.45
C ASN A 192 7.70 15.98 -2.69
N GLY A 193 6.87 16.50 -3.61
CA GLY A 193 7.31 17.33 -4.72
C GLY A 193 7.85 16.58 -5.95
N ILE A 194 7.68 15.26 -6.02
CA ILE A 194 8.07 14.43 -7.17
C ILE A 194 6.81 13.91 -7.85
N ASP A 195 6.39 14.56 -8.93
CA ASP A 195 5.23 14.10 -9.69
C ASP A 195 5.60 12.92 -10.61
N VAL A 196 4.81 11.85 -10.52
CA VAL A 196 4.92 10.65 -11.35
C VAL A 196 3.60 10.26 -12.00
N PHE A 197 2.47 10.89 -11.66
CA PHE A 197 1.15 10.46 -12.17
C PHE A 197 1.02 10.68 -13.68
N ASP A 198 1.59 11.77 -14.21
CA ASP A 198 1.58 12.08 -15.64
C ASP A 198 2.70 11.39 -16.44
N TYR A 199 3.43 10.44 -15.83
CA TYR A 199 4.46 9.69 -16.53
C TYR A 199 3.86 8.69 -17.52
N THR A 200 4.36 8.73 -18.74
CA THR A 200 4.13 7.72 -19.78
C THR A 200 5.47 7.09 -20.15
N SER A 201 5.54 5.76 -20.21
CA SER A 201 6.74 5.05 -20.65
C SER A 201 7.03 5.33 -22.14
N PRO A 202 8.26 5.07 -22.63
CA PRO A 202 8.57 5.19 -24.06
C PRO A 202 7.63 4.40 -24.98
N GLU A 203 7.08 3.30 -24.48
CA GLU A 203 6.13 2.40 -25.14
C GLU A 203 4.66 2.82 -24.95
N GLY A 204 4.40 3.97 -24.33
CA GLY A 204 3.05 4.51 -24.16
C GLY A 204 2.31 4.03 -22.91
N ARG A 205 2.96 3.29 -22.00
CA ARG A 205 2.31 2.71 -20.80
C ARG A 205 2.19 3.77 -19.70
N CYS A 206 1.06 3.83 -19.02
CA CYS A 206 0.89 4.70 -17.84
C CYS A 206 0.05 4.05 -16.73
N LEU A 207 0.12 4.60 -15.52
CA LEU A 207 -0.66 4.11 -14.37
C LEU A 207 -2.17 4.19 -14.63
N ARG A 208 -2.61 5.28 -15.29
CA ARG A 208 -4.03 5.54 -15.55
C ARG A 208 -4.67 4.41 -16.36
N ASP A 209 -4.05 4.03 -17.48
CA ASP A 209 -4.55 2.97 -18.35
C ASP A 209 -4.69 1.64 -17.60
N ALA A 210 -3.71 1.30 -16.76
CA ALA A 210 -3.75 0.07 -15.99
C ALA A 210 -4.88 0.06 -14.95
N CYS A 211 -5.19 1.20 -14.34
CA CYS A 211 -6.28 1.32 -13.39
C CYS A 211 -7.65 1.35 -14.09
N GLU A 212 -7.78 2.07 -15.20
CA GLU A 212 -9.02 2.13 -15.99
C GLU A 212 -9.38 0.77 -16.60
N CYS A 213 -8.38 -0.02 -17.02
CA CYS A 213 -8.56 -1.36 -17.57
C CYS A 213 -9.29 -2.31 -16.59
N LEU A 214 -9.14 -2.12 -15.27
CA LEU A 214 -9.81 -2.95 -14.26
C LEU A 214 -11.29 -2.61 -14.05
N ILE A 215 -11.72 -1.39 -14.38
CA ILE A 215 -13.09 -0.90 -14.07
C ILE A 215 -14.18 -1.80 -14.70
N PRO A 216 -14.12 -2.16 -16.00
CA PRO A 216 -15.10 -3.06 -16.58
C PRO A 216 -15.17 -4.44 -15.91
N TRP A 217 -14.04 -4.96 -15.42
CA TRP A 217 -13.98 -6.26 -14.74
C TRP A 217 -14.51 -6.21 -13.30
N ILE A 218 -14.53 -5.04 -12.67
CA ILE A 218 -15.19 -4.84 -11.38
C ILE A 218 -16.71 -4.80 -11.58
N GLU A 219 -17.18 -4.01 -12.56
CA GLU A 219 -18.61 -3.83 -12.80
C GLU A 219 -19.27 -5.06 -13.41
N ARG A 220 -18.53 -5.79 -14.26
CA ARG A 220 -18.98 -6.97 -14.99
C ARG A 220 -17.89 -8.05 -14.94
N PRO A 221 -17.70 -8.73 -13.79
CA PRO A 221 -16.65 -9.74 -13.64
C PRO A 221 -16.72 -10.87 -14.66
N GLU A 222 -17.90 -11.16 -15.22
CA GLU A 222 -18.10 -12.13 -16.31
C GLU A 222 -17.37 -11.77 -17.61
N THR A 223 -16.94 -10.52 -17.78
CA THR A 223 -16.17 -10.07 -18.94
C THR A 223 -14.66 -10.33 -18.80
N PHE A 224 -14.19 -10.75 -17.61
CA PHE A 224 -12.79 -11.06 -17.36
C PHE A 224 -12.38 -12.37 -18.05
N HIS A 225 -11.92 -12.27 -19.29
CA HIS A 225 -11.70 -13.44 -20.15
C HIS A 225 -10.60 -14.39 -19.72
N TYR A 226 -9.76 -14.04 -18.74
CA TYR A 226 -8.72 -14.94 -18.24
C TYR A 226 -9.29 -16.02 -17.32
N TRP A 227 -10.47 -15.79 -16.72
CA TRP A 227 -11.21 -16.79 -15.99
C TRP A 227 -12.26 -17.45 -16.88
N LYS A 228 -12.21 -18.79 -16.97
CA LYS A 228 -13.07 -19.56 -17.87
C LYS A 228 -14.21 -20.31 -17.17
N GLN A 229 -14.30 -20.20 -15.85
CA GLN A 229 -15.33 -20.90 -15.06
C GLN A 229 -16.39 -19.89 -14.57
N ASP A 230 -17.15 -20.23 -13.52
CA ASP A 230 -18.21 -19.37 -13.00
C ASP A 230 -17.63 -18.04 -12.49
N PRO A 231 -18.04 -16.87 -13.02
CA PRO A 231 -17.60 -15.57 -12.53
C PRO A 231 -17.79 -15.35 -11.02
N ALA A 232 -18.75 -16.05 -10.40
CA ALA A 232 -18.95 -16.02 -8.95
C ALA A 232 -17.76 -16.58 -8.14
N ASP A 233 -16.87 -17.36 -8.76
CA ASP A 233 -15.67 -17.92 -8.13
C ASP A 233 -14.46 -16.96 -8.14
N LEU A 234 -14.58 -15.81 -8.83
CA LEU A 234 -13.57 -14.75 -8.81
C LEU A 234 -13.42 -14.21 -7.39
N VAL A 235 -12.17 -14.00 -6.98
CA VAL A 235 -11.84 -13.63 -5.61
C VAL A 235 -11.52 -12.14 -5.55
N ARG A 236 -12.12 -11.43 -4.58
CA ARG A 236 -11.80 -10.05 -4.19
C ARG A 236 -11.73 -9.06 -5.37
N VAL A 237 -12.79 -9.04 -6.16
CA VAL A 237 -12.97 -8.05 -7.25
C VAL A 237 -13.18 -6.62 -6.73
N ASP A 238 -13.35 -6.46 -5.42
CA ASP A 238 -13.65 -5.22 -4.71
C ASP A 238 -12.41 -4.51 -4.10
N TYR A 239 -11.21 -4.89 -4.52
CA TYR A 239 -9.95 -4.41 -3.93
C TYR A 239 -9.44 -3.06 -4.51
N TYR A 240 -10.32 -2.06 -4.62
CA TYR A 240 -10.06 -0.81 -5.37
C TYR A 240 -10.11 0.48 -4.53
N SER A 241 -9.86 0.41 -3.21
CA SER A 241 -9.92 1.61 -2.34
C SER A 241 -8.96 2.74 -2.75
N TYR A 242 -7.89 2.44 -3.49
CA TYR A 242 -6.96 3.45 -4.01
C TYR A 242 -7.53 4.30 -5.14
N PHE A 243 -8.69 3.94 -5.70
CA PHE A 243 -9.42 4.80 -6.62
C PHE A 243 -9.82 6.14 -5.96
N GLU A 244 -9.87 6.21 -4.63
CA GLU A 244 -10.01 7.48 -3.89
C GLU A 244 -8.90 8.48 -4.23
N ILE A 245 -7.66 8.01 -4.29
CA ILE A 245 -6.50 8.84 -4.66
C ILE A 245 -6.58 9.21 -6.14
N LEU A 246 -6.89 8.23 -7.00
CA LEU A 246 -6.94 8.46 -8.45
C LEU A 246 -8.03 9.45 -8.84
N HIS A 247 -9.21 9.34 -8.25
CA HIS A 247 -10.31 10.27 -8.50
C HIS A 247 -9.99 11.70 -7.99
N ALA A 248 -9.28 11.83 -6.87
CA ALA A 248 -8.79 13.13 -6.41
C ALA A 248 -7.71 13.73 -7.33
N GLN A 249 -6.85 12.89 -7.92
CA GLN A 249 -5.78 13.30 -8.82
C GLN A 249 -6.27 13.60 -10.24
N TRP A 250 -7.20 12.80 -10.75
CA TRP A 250 -7.80 12.91 -12.09
C TRP A 250 -9.32 13.00 -11.92
N PRO A 251 -9.90 14.21 -11.92
CA PRO A 251 -11.34 14.40 -11.73
C PRO A 251 -12.22 13.75 -12.82
N ASP A 252 -11.64 13.34 -13.95
CA ASP A 252 -12.30 12.60 -15.02
C ASP A 252 -12.05 11.08 -14.97
N PHE A 253 -11.40 10.59 -13.91
CA PHE A 253 -11.19 9.16 -13.70
C PHE A 253 -12.53 8.45 -13.46
N PRO A 254 -12.90 7.43 -14.26
CA PRO A 254 -14.27 6.92 -14.33
C PRO A 254 -14.65 5.97 -13.18
N ALA A 255 -14.49 6.42 -11.93
CA ALA A 255 -14.74 5.62 -10.73
C ALA A 255 -15.95 6.08 -9.90
N ASP A 256 -16.64 7.17 -10.26
CA ASP A 256 -17.74 7.76 -9.47
C ASP A 256 -18.79 6.74 -9.06
N LYS A 257 -19.23 5.91 -10.00
CA LYS A 257 -20.23 4.88 -9.76
C LYS A 257 -19.73 3.83 -8.75
N LEU A 258 -18.47 3.38 -8.90
CA LEU A 258 -17.88 2.39 -8.00
C LEU A 258 -17.70 2.98 -6.60
N LEU A 259 -17.11 4.18 -6.51
CA LEU A 259 -16.88 4.88 -5.25
C LEU A 259 -18.20 5.21 -4.55
N GLY A 260 -19.21 5.70 -5.27
CA GLY A 260 -20.53 6.01 -4.72
C GLY A 260 -21.28 4.79 -4.17
N GLN A 261 -20.98 3.58 -4.66
CA GLN A 261 -21.58 2.33 -4.19
C GLN A 261 -20.81 1.69 -3.03
N ALA A 262 -19.48 1.84 -3.02
CA ALA A 262 -18.60 1.11 -2.09
C ALA A 262 -18.15 1.92 -0.88
N ARG A 263 -18.26 3.26 -0.91
CA ARG A 263 -17.82 4.12 0.19
C ARG A 263 -18.66 3.94 1.47
N PRO A 264 -18.06 4.03 2.67
CA PRO A 264 -16.62 4.15 2.90
C PRO A 264 -15.90 2.81 2.71
N MET A 265 -14.75 2.86 2.03
CA MET A 265 -13.94 1.67 1.77
C MET A 265 -12.79 1.55 2.76
N SER A 266 -12.35 0.30 2.96
CA SER A 266 -11.15 0.00 3.74
C SER A 266 -10.28 -1.04 3.04
N ALA A 267 -8.98 -0.98 3.27
CA ALA A 267 -8.01 -1.97 2.80
C ALA A 267 -7.21 -2.53 3.97
N GLU A 268 -6.92 -3.83 3.94
CA GLU A 268 -6.14 -4.44 5.02
C GLU A 268 -4.65 -4.07 4.95
N HIS A 269 -4.14 -3.69 3.78
CA HIS A 269 -2.73 -3.40 3.54
C HIS A 269 -2.45 -1.89 3.55
N SER A 270 -1.56 -1.45 4.46
CA SER A 270 -0.93 -0.12 4.56
C SER A 270 -1.81 1.12 4.73
N ALA A 271 -2.94 1.25 4.02
CA ALA A 271 -3.77 2.46 3.99
C ALA A 271 -5.27 2.12 4.15
N PRO A 272 -5.74 1.73 5.34
CA PRO A 272 -7.11 1.29 5.58
C PRO A 272 -8.21 2.37 5.46
N PHE A 273 -7.88 3.66 5.36
CA PHE A 273 -8.85 4.76 5.51
C PHE A 273 -8.87 5.75 4.32
N LEU A 274 -8.67 5.26 3.10
CA LEU A 274 -8.52 6.13 1.92
C LEU A 274 -9.76 6.97 1.60
N THR A 275 -10.98 6.48 1.85
CA THR A 275 -12.18 7.34 1.73
C THR A 275 -12.14 8.52 2.68
N PHE A 276 -11.63 8.33 3.90
CA PHE A 276 -11.55 9.41 4.87
C PHE A 276 -10.46 10.42 4.53
N THR A 277 -9.32 9.96 4.01
CA THR A 277 -8.15 10.82 3.77
C THR A 277 -8.12 11.47 2.39
N HIS A 278 -8.74 10.86 1.38
CA HIS A 278 -8.70 11.31 -0.01
C HIS A 278 -10.07 11.38 -0.68
N GLY A 279 -11.14 10.91 -0.03
CA GLY A 279 -12.48 10.95 -0.60
C GLY A 279 -12.92 12.38 -0.84
N VAL A 280 -13.13 12.72 -2.11
CA VAL A 280 -13.76 13.97 -2.54
C VAL A 280 -15.26 13.75 -2.78
N ASP A 281 -16.06 14.82 -2.75
CA ASP A 281 -17.48 14.77 -3.08
C ASP A 281 -17.68 14.24 -4.53
N LEU A 282 -18.72 13.41 -4.72
CA LEU A 282 -19.12 12.84 -6.01
C LEU A 282 -20.33 13.58 -6.58
#